data_AF-A0A929WA57-F1
#
_entry.id   AF-A0A929WA57-F1
#
_cell.length_a   1.000
_cell.length_b   1.000
_cell.length_c   1.000
_cell.angle_alpha   90.00
_cell.angle_beta   90.00
_cell.angle_gamma   90.00
#
_symmetry.space_group_name_H-M   'P 1'
#
loop_
_entity.id
_entity.type
_entity.pdbx_description
1 polymer ?
#
loop_
_entity_poly.entity_id
_entity_poly.type
_entity_poly.pdbx_seq_one_letter_code
_entity_poly.pdbx_strand_id
1 'polypeptide(L)' 'FISLHRRWQFHYGWGIRVIPDQSLAFLEYKFIDAEGQEIDMKEERENQ' A
#
# COMPACT_ATOMS: atom_id res chain seq x y z
N PHE A 1 6.35 6.61 18.82
CA PHE A 1 6.65 5.89 17.57
C PHE A 1 7.35 6.83 16.60
N ILE A 2 8.46 6.41 15.99
CA ILE A 2 9.15 7.20 14.96
C ILE A 2 8.46 6.91 13.62
N SER A 3 7.99 7.95 12.92
CA SER A 3 7.37 7.76 11.61
C SER A 3 8.37 7.18 10.61
N LEU A 4 7.87 6.41 9.64
CA LEU A 4 8.70 5.84 8.56
C LEU A 4 9.49 6.94 7.85
N HIS A 5 8.85 8.08 7.59
CA HIS A 5 9.50 9.26 7.04
C HIS A 5 10.68 9.74 7.90
N ARG A 6 10.50 9.89 9.21
CA ARG A 6 11.59 10.30 10.13
C ARG A 6 12.71 9.27 10.19
N ARG A 7 12.41 7.96 10.14
CA ARG A 7 13.45 6.92 10.03
C ARG A 7 14.33 7.16 8.81
N TRP A 8 13.71 7.33 7.64
CA TRP A 8 14.44 7.57 6.39
C TRP A 8 15.22 8.89 6.39
N GLN A 9 14.69 9.94 6.99
CA GLN A 9 15.43 11.20 7.16
C GLN A 9 16.71 11.04 8.00
N PHE A 10 16.68 10.22 9.06
CA PHE A 10 17.88 9.94 9.87
C PHE A 10 18.91 9.10 9.10
N HIS A 11 18.47 8.14 8.28
CA HIS A 11 19.37 7.28 7.50
C HIS A 11 20.09 8.03 6.38
N TYR A 12 19.40 8.93 5.69
CA TYR A 12 19.91 9.60 4.48
C TYR A 12 20.39 11.04 4.73
N GLY A 13 20.04 11.61 5.88
CA GLY A 13 20.45 12.97 6.26
C GLY A 13 19.52 14.06 5.71
N TRP A 14 19.78 15.28 6.19
CA TRP A 14 18.89 16.45 6.06
C TRP A 14 18.84 17.06 4.65
N GLY A 15 19.68 16.60 3.72
CA GLY A 15 19.73 17.07 2.33
C GLY A 15 18.83 16.28 1.36
N ILE A 16 18.20 15.19 1.81
CA ILE A 16 17.40 14.32 0.94
C ILE A 16 15.91 14.52 1.21
N ARG A 17 15.16 14.80 0.13
CA ARG A 17 13.69 14.98 0.17
C ARG A 17 13.00 13.63 -0.04
N VAL A 18 12.52 13.03 1.04
CA VAL A 18 11.72 11.80 1.00
C VAL A 18 10.28 12.17 0.67
N ILE A 19 9.82 11.83 -0.53
CA ILE A 19 8.43 12.04 -0.97
C ILE A 19 7.76 10.67 -1.05
N PRO A 20 6.61 10.45 -0.38
CA PRO A 20 5.87 9.22 -0.53
C PRO A 20 5.33 9.14 -1.96
N ASP A 21 5.71 8.11 -2.69
CA ASP A 21 5.15 7.81 -4.00
C ASP A 21 3.84 7.02 -3.81
N GLN A 22 2.73 7.65 -4.17
CA GLN A 22 1.39 7.05 -4.11
C GLN A 22 1.02 6.28 -5.39
N SER A 23 1.89 6.28 -6.41
CA SER A 23 1.72 5.49 -7.63
C SER A 23 2.11 4.02 -7.46
N LEU A 24 2.81 3.69 -6.36
CA LEU A 24 2.89 2.33 -5.81
C LEU A 24 1.51 1.95 -5.25
N ALA A 25 0.55 1.80 -6.16
CA ALA A 25 -0.79 1.33 -5.88
C ALA A 25 -0.69 0.02 -5.09
N PHE A 26 -1.54 -0.09 -4.07
CA PHE A 26 -1.71 -1.33 -3.33
C PHE A 26 -1.89 -2.50 -4.30
N LEU A 27 -1.34 -3.67 -3.94
CA LEU A 27 -1.64 -4.91 -4.65
C LEU A 27 -3.16 -5.14 -4.59
N GLU A 28 -3.86 -4.71 -5.63
CA GLU A 28 -5.27 -5.04 -5.84
C GLU A 28 -5.32 -6.44 -6.44
N TYR A 29 -5.90 -7.37 -5.69
CA TYR A 29 -6.13 -8.72 -6.16
C TYR A 29 -7.44 -8.77 -6.92
N LYS A 30 -7.39 -9.22 -8.18
CA LYS A 30 -8.57 -9.59 -8.96
C LYS A 30 -8.82 -11.08 -8.78
N PHE A 31 -10.06 -11.43 -8.44
CA PHE A 31 -10.49 -12.81 -8.31
C PHE A 31 -11.31 -13.18 -9.55
N ILE A 32 -10.99 -14.30 -10.15
CA ILE A 32 -11.61 -14.76 -11.40
C ILE A 32 -12.10 -16.19 -11.16
N ASP A 33 -13.34 -16.48 -11.56
CA ASP A 33 -13.91 -17.83 -11.49
C ASP A 33 -13.42 -18.74 -12.63
N ALA A 34 -13.86 -20.01 -12.66
CA ALA A 34 -13.43 -20.98 -13.67
C ALA A 34 -13.91 -20.61 -15.08
N GLU A 35 -14.94 -19.77 -15.16
CA GLU A 35 -15.59 -19.26 -16.37
C GLU A 35 -15.00 -17.92 -16.83
N GLY A 36 -13.99 -17.38 -16.11
CA GLY A 36 -13.29 -16.16 -16.47
C GLY A 36 -14.01 -14.86 -16.07
N GLN A 37 -15.07 -14.94 -15.25
CA GLN A 37 -15.77 -13.76 -14.74
C GLN A 37 -15.05 -13.20 -13.51
N GLU A 38 -14.96 -11.86 -13.45
CA GLU A 38 -14.41 -11.16 -12.29
C GLU A 38 -15.39 -11.30 -11.11
N ILE A 39 -14.93 -11.95 -10.05
CA ILE A 39 -15.66 -12.08 -8.80
C ILE A 39 -15.45 -10.77 -8.03
N ASP A 40 -16.52 -10.00 -7.87
CA ASP A 40 -16.53 -8.81 -7.01
C ASP A 40 -16.39 -9.25 -5.54
N MET A 41 -15.14 -9.35 -5.07
CA MET A 41 -14.86 -9.60 -3.67
C MET A 41 -15.07 -8.31 -2.88
N LYS A 42 -16.28 -8.16 -2.34
CA LYS A 42 -16.54 -7.20 -1.28
C LYS A 42 -15.74 -7.62 -0.06
N GLU A 43 -14.66 -6.88 0.22
CA GLU A 43 -13.87 -7.06 1.43
C GLU A 43 -14.80 -6.76 2.62
N GLU A 44 -15.31 -7.78 3.32
CA GLU A 44 -15.98 -7.61 4.61
C GLU A 44 -14.92 -7.22 5.65
N ARG A 45 -14.44 -5.97 5.59
CA ARG A 45 -13.69 -5.37 6.68
C ARG A 45 -14.69 -4.79 7.66
N GLU A 46 -15.00 -5.55 8.70
CA GLU A 46 -15.34 -4.99 10.01
C GLU A 46 -15.41 -6.14 11.00
N ASN A 47 -14.34 -6.31 11.80
CA ASN A 47 -14.39 -6.52 13.26
C ASN A 47 -13.01 -6.94 13.78
N GLN A 48 -12.19 -5.95 14.16
CA GLN A 48 -11.27 -6.09 15.29
C GLN A 48 -11.10 -4.76 16.00
#